data_AF-A0A522IKY3-F1
#
_entry.id   AF-A0A522IKY3-F1
#
_cell.length_a   1.000
_cell.length_b   1.000
_cell.length_c   1.000
_cell.angle_alpha   90.00
_cell.angle_beta   90.00
_cell.angle_gamma   90.00
#
_symmetry.space_group_name_H-M   'P 1'
#
loop_
_entity.id
_entity.type
_entity.pdbx_description
1 polymer ?
#
loop_
_entity_poly.entity_id
_entity_poly.type
_entity_poly.pdbx_seq_one_letter_code
_entity_poly.pdbx_strand_id
1 'polypeptide(L)'
;MNHSVNFRSVVLHGQPEVIHGREEKRDAMREFFRRTLPGRWETLRDVREDELDSMTVFRLPIDQVAAKVRNEFPDREDHMPEIPVWTGILPCSTVFRQPVADHRFPSEPLPDHLREFSGKPEFGDRVDGTR
;
A
#
# COMPACT_ATOMS: atom_id res chain seq x y z
N MET A 1 -19.06 14.78 22.02
CA MET A 1 -19.25 13.81 20.90
C MET A 1 -17.88 13.59 20.28
N ASN A 2 -17.10 12.67 20.85
CA ASN A 2 -15.71 12.43 20.46
C ASN A 2 -15.60 11.12 19.69
N HIS A 3 -15.82 11.18 18.37
CA HIS A 3 -15.61 10.07 17.45
C HIS A 3 -14.46 10.44 16.51
N SER A 4 -13.56 9.49 16.29
CA SER A 4 -12.40 9.71 15.44
C SER A 4 -11.97 8.42 14.77
N VAL A 5 -10.96 8.52 13.90
CA VAL A 5 -10.35 7.41 13.18
C VAL A 5 -8.86 7.44 13.49
N ASN A 6 -8.28 6.28 13.78
CA ASN A 6 -6.83 6.16 13.79
C ASN A 6 -6.32 5.91 12.36
N PHE A 7 -5.27 6.62 11.97
CA PHE A 7 -4.77 6.64 10.59
C PHE A 7 -3.27 6.96 10.54
N ARG A 8 -2.70 6.70 9.37
CA ARG A 8 -1.37 7.17 8.95
C ARG A 8 -1.53 7.82 7.60
N SER A 9 -0.97 9.00 7.43
CA SER A 9 -1.05 9.77 6.18
C SER A 9 0.25 10.49 5.92
N VAL A 10 0.60 10.59 4.64
CA VAL A 10 1.77 11.34 4.16
C VAL A 10 1.30 12.19 2.99
N VAL A 11 1.74 13.45 2.96
CA VAL A 11 1.60 14.36 1.82
C VAL A 11 3.00 14.67 1.32
N LEU A 12 3.21 14.43 0.02
CA LEU A 12 4.46 14.72 -0.69
C LEU A 12 4.22 15.93 -1.60
N HIS A 13 5.09 16.92 -1.51
CA HIS A 13 5.07 18.10 -2.39
C HIS A 13 6.35 18.15 -3.22
N GLY A 14 6.21 18.47 -4.51
CA GLY A 14 7.35 18.64 -5.41
C GLY A 14 6.93 18.61 -6.87
N GLN A 15 7.90 18.88 -7.74
CA GLN A 15 7.74 18.77 -9.18
C GLN A 15 8.26 17.40 -9.62
N PRO A 16 7.42 16.52 -10.20
CA PRO A 16 7.90 15.26 -10.73
C PRO A 16 8.75 15.49 -11.99
N GLU A 17 9.78 14.66 -12.16
CA GLU A 17 10.64 14.63 -13.32
C GLU A 17 10.32 13.40 -14.19
N VAL A 18 10.35 13.56 -15.50
CA VAL A 18 10.11 12.46 -16.44
C VAL A 18 11.39 11.62 -16.60
N ILE A 19 11.25 10.31 -16.50
CA ILE A 19 12.31 9.35 -16.87
C ILE A 19 12.19 9.04 -18.36
N HIS A 20 13.23 9.41 -19.12
CA HIS A 20 13.26 9.25 -20.58
C HIS A 20 13.93 7.94 -21.02
N GLY A 21 14.99 7.51 -20.34
CA GLY A 21 15.79 6.35 -20.74
C GLY A 21 15.05 5.03 -20.59
N ARG A 22 15.12 4.15 -21.61
CA ARG A 22 14.47 2.83 -21.58
C ARG A 22 14.95 1.95 -20.43
N GLU A 23 16.27 1.91 -20.20
CA GLU A 23 16.84 1.12 -19.10
C GLU A 23 16.42 1.67 -17.73
N GLU A 24 16.41 2.99 -17.55
CA GLU A 24 15.90 3.61 -16.31
C GLU A 24 14.41 3.30 -16.08
N LYS A 25 13.58 3.31 -17.14
CA LYS A 25 12.17 2.90 -17.04
C LYS A 25 12.05 1.43 -16.64
N ARG A 26 12.86 0.54 -17.24
CA ARG A 26 12.89 -0.89 -16.91
C ARG A 26 13.29 -1.12 -15.45
N ASP A 27 14.31 -0.41 -14.98
CA ASP A 27 14.77 -0.47 -13.59
C ASP A 27 13.70 0.04 -12.62
N ALA A 28 13.02 1.15 -12.96
CA ALA A 28 11.91 1.67 -12.17
C ALA A 28 10.75 0.68 -12.06
N MET A 29 10.39 0.00 -13.15
CA MET A 29 9.38 -1.07 -13.13
C MET A 29 9.81 -2.25 -12.27
N ARG A 30 11.06 -2.71 -12.41
CA ARG A 30 11.62 -3.79 -11.60
C ARG A 30 11.53 -3.44 -10.11
N GLU A 31 11.93 -2.22 -9.73
CA GLU A 31 11.85 -1.76 -8.35
C GLU A 31 10.41 -1.64 -7.85
N PHE A 32 9.47 -1.19 -8.70
CA PHE A 32 8.05 -1.15 -8.38
C PHE A 32 7.51 -2.55 -8.04
N PHE A 33 7.76 -3.56 -8.88
CA PHE A 33 7.35 -4.94 -8.60
C PHE A 33 8.06 -5.50 -7.37
N ARG A 34 9.36 -5.25 -7.21
CA ARG A 34 10.11 -5.69 -6.03
C ARG A 34 9.49 -5.18 -4.73
N ARG A 35 8.93 -3.97 -4.70
CA ARG A 35 8.28 -3.38 -3.51
C ARG A 35 6.83 -3.80 -3.34
N THR A 36 6.07 -3.92 -4.42
CA THR A 36 4.60 -4.13 -4.35
C THR A 36 4.20 -5.59 -4.41
N LEU A 37 4.96 -6.41 -5.14
CA LEU A 37 4.68 -7.82 -5.38
C LEU A 37 6.00 -8.59 -5.53
N PRO A 38 6.75 -8.80 -4.42
CA PRO A 38 8.08 -9.42 -4.47
C PRO A 38 8.07 -10.77 -5.18
N GLY A 39 9.09 -11.01 -6.01
CA GLY A 39 9.22 -12.23 -6.82
C GLY A 39 8.37 -12.23 -8.09
N ARG A 40 7.51 -11.22 -8.33
CA ARG A 40 6.68 -11.17 -9.54
C ARG A 40 7.51 -10.92 -10.78
N TRP A 41 8.44 -9.97 -10.73
CA TRP A 41 9.17 -9.49 -11.90
C TRP A 41 9.87 -10.63 -12.65
N GLU A 42 10.48 -11.55 -11.90
CA GLU A 42 11.24 -12.69 -12.40
C GLU A 42 10.35 -13.77 -13.06
N THR A 43 9.03 -13.72 -12.84
CA THR A 43 8.05 -14.65 -13.43
C THR A 43 7.35 -14.10 -14.67
N LEU A 44 7.62 -12.84 -15.02
CA LEU A 44 7.05 -12.20 -16.19
C LEU A 44 7.97 -12.41 -17.40
N ARG A 45 7.40 -12.31 -18.61
CA ARG A 45 8.22 -12.13 -19.81
C ARG A 45 8.96 -10.79 -19.73
N ASP A 46 10.07 -10.69 -20.46
CA ASP A 46 10.76 -9.42 -20.62
C ASP A 46 9.83 -8.34 -21.21
N VAL A 47 9.98 -7.13 -20.66
CA VAL A 47 9.30 -5.94 -21.17
C VAL A 47 9.91 -5.55 -22.51
N ARG A 48 9.06 -5.41 -23.53
CA ARG A 48 9.47 -5.07 -24.89
C ARG A 48 9.73 -3.57 -25.02
N GLU A 49 10.52 -3.17 -26.01
CA GLU A 49 10.88 -1.76 -26.21
C GLU A 49 9.67 -0.86 -26.52
N ASP A 50 8.70 -1.36 -27.29
CA ASP A 50 7.46 -0.65 -27.61
C ASP A 50 6.58 -0.39 -26.37
N GLU A 51 6.63 -1.29 -25.39
CA GLU A 51 5.96 -1.09 -24.09
C GLU A 51 6.67 -0.01 -23.25
N LEU A 52 8.00 0.06 -23.31
CA LEU A 52 8.78 1.10 -22.63
C LEU A 52 8.59 2.48 -23.28
N ASP A 53 8.43 2.51 -24.60
CA ASP A 53 8.23 3.76 -25.35
C ASP A 53 6.84 4.36 -25.11
N SER A 54 5.82 3.50 -24.98
CA SER A 54 4.44 3.93 -24.70
C SER A 54 4.19 4.29 -23.23
N MET A 55 5.08 3.91 -22.32
CA MET A 55 4.96 4.20 -20.90
C MET A 55 5.71 5.50 -20.51
N THR A 56 5.04 6.38 -19.76
CA THR A 56 5.69 7.53 -19.11
C THR A 56 5.90 7.23 -17.63
N VAL A 57 7.16 7.30 -17.18
CA VAL A 57 7.52 7.10 -15.77
C VAL A 57 7.98 8.42 -15.19
N PHE A 58 7.50 8.73 -13.99
CA PHE A 58 7.89 9.92 -13.25
C PHE A 58 8.67 9.53 -11.99
N ARG A 59 9.66 10.33 -11.64
CA ARG A 59 10.30 10.31 -10.32
C ARG A 59 9.99 11.60 -9.58
N LEU A 60 9.71 11.48 -8.28
CA LEU A 60 9.46 12.63 -7.42
C LEU A 60 10.49 12.59 -6.28
N PRO A 61 11.40 13.59 -6.19
CA PRO A 61 12.24 13.77 -5.02
C PRO A 61 11.39 13.94 -3.75
N ILE A 62 11.79 13.29 -2.67
CA ILE A 62 11.07 13.29 -1.39
C ILE A 62 11.69 14.38 -0.49
N ASP A 63 11.69 15.62 -0.96
CA ASP A 63 12.33 16.75 -0.28
C ASP A 63 11.38 17.52 0.65
N GLN A 64 10.08 17.58 0.28
CA GLN A 64 9.05 18.24 1.07
C GLN A 64 7.95 17.25 1.44
N VAL A 65 7.92 16.87 2.72
CA VAL A 65 7.03 15.85 3.26
C VAL A 65 6.35 16.32 4.52
N ALA A 66 5.04 16.11 4.61
CA ALA A 66 4.29 16.20 5.85
C ALA A 66 3.67 14.83 6.16
N ALA A 67 3.83 14.36 7.41
CA ALA A 67 3.21 13.11 7.86
C ALA A 67 2.34 13.37 9.09
N LYS A 68 1.20 12.70 9.17
CA LYS A 68 0.31 12.72 10.34
C LYS A 68 -0.11 11.30 10.69
N VAL A 69 0.05 10.97 11.96
CA VAL A 69 -0.34 9.68 12.55
C VAL A 69 -1.26 9.94 13.73
N ARG A 70 -2.35 9.17 13.82
CA ARG A 70 -3.17 9.04 15.02
C ARG A 70 -3.30 7.56 15.33
N ASN A 71 -2.92 7.14 16.54
CA ASN A 71 -3.05 5.77 17.01
C ASN A 71 -3.36 5.76 18.51
N GLU A 72 -4.53 6.30 18.87
CA GLU A 72 -4.89 6.58 20.26
C GLU A 72 -6.35 6.22 20.54
N PHE A 73 -6.67 5.93 21.79
CA PHE A 73 -8.04 5.78 22.27
C PHE A 73 -8.79 7.12 22.23
N PRO A 74 -10.13 7.14 22.37
CA PRO A 74 -10.87 8.38 22.60
C PRO A 74 -10.44 9.06 23.90
N ASP A 75 -10.34 10.39 23.91
CA ASP A 75 -10.02 11.16 25.12
C ASP A 75 -11.18 11.12 26.12
N ARG A 76 -10.85 11.11 27.41
CA ARG A 76 -11.83 11.28 28.49
C ARG A 76 -12.15 12.77 28.63
N GLU A 77 -13.42 13.13 28.47
CA GLU A 77 -13.90 14.49 28.74
C GLU A 77 -14.24 14.65 30.24
N ASP A 78 -13.71 15.68 30.90
CA ASP A 78 -13.86 15.90 32.36
C ASP A 78 -15.32 16.12 32.81
N HIS A 79 -16.18 16.58 31.90
CA HIS A 79 -17.59 16.90 32.17
C HIS A 79 -18.58 15.87 31.62
N MET A 80 -18.11 14.66 31.28
CA MET A 80 -19.02 13.64 30.76
C MET A 80 -20.02 13.20 31.84
N PRO A 81 -21.34 13.21 31.53
CA PRO A 81 -22.32 12.60 32.40
C PRO A 81 -22.01 11.10 32.57
N GLU A 82 -22.25 10.55 33.76
CA GLU A 82 -22.06 9.12 34.09
C GLU A 82 -23.11 8.25 33.35
N ILE A 83 -23.04 8.23 32.03
CA ILE A 83 -23.84 7.36 31.19
C ILE A 83 -22.97 6.13 30.89
N PRO A 84 -23.41 4.91 31.25
CA PRO A 84 -22.65 3.70 30.96
C PRO A 84 -22.68 3.42 29.44
N VAL A 85 -21.68 3.93 28.73
CA VAL A 85 -21.49 3.72 27.29
C VAL A 85 -20.18 2.99 27.03
N TRP A 86 -20.15 2.14 26.00
CA TRP A 86 -18.92 1.49 25.57
C TRP A 86 -18.01 2.50 24.84
N THR A 87 -16.72 2.48 25.17
CA THR A 87 -15.68 3.29 24.52
C THR A 87 -14.52 2.40 24.11
N GLY A 88 -14.03 2.54 22.89
CA GLY A 88 -12.91 1.74 22.41
C GLY A 88 -12.51 2.08 20.98
N ILE A 89 -11.67 1.22 20.42
CA ILE A 89 -11.24 1.26 19.02
C ILE A 89 -11.85 0.06 18.32
N LEU A 90 -12.36 0.27 17.10
CA LEU A 90 -12.69 -0.81 16.18
C LEU A 90 -11.55 -0.92 15.15
N PRO A 91 -10.62 -1.88 15.27
CA PRO A 91 -9.53 -2.02 14.32
C PRO A 91 -10.05 -2.43 12.94
N CYS A 92 -9.53 -1.80 11.90
CA CYS A 92 -9.84 -2.11 10.51
C CYS A 92 -8.52 -2.31 9.73
N SER A 93 -8.48 -3.30 8.86
CA SER A 93 -7.32 -3.58 8.01
C SER A 93 -7.73 -3.95 6.60
N THR A 94 -6.99 -3.44 5.61
CA THR A 94 -7.08 -3.93 4.23
C THR A 94 -6.23 -5.18 4.08
N VAL A 95 -6.78 -6.22 3.48
CA VAL A 95 -6.11 -7.52 3.28
C VAL A 95 -6.30 -7.99 1.84
N PHE A 96 -5.29 -8.68 1.30
CA PHE A 96 -5.45 -9.40 0.05
C PHE A 96 -6.34 -10.63 0.27
N ARG A 97 -7.29 -10.85 -0.65
CA ARG A 97 -8.14 -12.05 -0.65
C ARG A 97 -7.48 -13.17 -1.47
N GLN A 98 -8.09 -14.35 -1.43
CA GLN A 98 -7.63 -15.49 -2.22
C GLN A 98 -7.57 -15.13 -3.71
N PRO A 99 -6.46 -15.45 -4.40
CA PRO A 99 -6.33 -15.27 -5.84
C PRO A 99 -7.45 -16.00 -6.59
N VAL A 100 -7.96 -15.35 -7.63
CA VAL A 100 -8.96 -15.92 -8.53
C VAL A 100 -8.29 -16.09 -9.89
N ALA A 101 -8.20 -17.33 -10.37
CA ALA A 101 -7.61 -17.64 -11.66
C ALA A 101 -8.52 -17.18 -12.81
N ASP A 102 -7.91 -16.68 -13.88
CA ASP A 102 -8.63 -16.32 -15.09
C ASP A 102 -8.98 -17.57 -15.90
N HIS A 103 -10.27 -17.90 -15.98
CA HIS A 103 -10.78 -19.08 -16.67
C HIS A 103 -10.60 -19.06 -18.20
N ARG A 104 -10.16 -17.94 -18.79
CA ARG A 104 -9.90 -17.80 -20.22
C ARG A 104 -8.53 -18.34 -20.64
N PHE A 105 -7.65 -18.60 -19.68
CA PHE A 105 -6.30 -19.09 -19.92
C PHE A 105 -6.12 -20.49 -19.30
N PRO A 106 -5.13 -21.28 -19.77
CA PRO A 106 -4.77 -22.53 -19.12
C PRO A 106 -4.52 -22.32 -17.62
N SER A 107 -4.99 -23.27 -16.82
CA SER A 107 -4.80 -23.24 -15.37
C SER A 107 -3.35 -23.59 -15.02
N GLU A 108 -2.46 -22.61 -15.09
CA GLU A 108 -1.13 -22.73 -14.53
C GLU A 108 -1.19 -22.74 -12.99
N PRO A 109 -0.29 -23.47 -12.31
CA PRO A 109 -0.17 -23.40 -10.87
C PRO A 109 0.06 -21.95 -10.41
N LEU A 110 -0.69 -21.51 -9.40
CA LEU A 110 -0.45 -20.20 -8.77
C LEU A 110 1.03 -20.13 -8.32
N PRO A 111 1.81 -19.12 -8.70
CA PRO A 111 3.19 -18.97 -8.21
C PRO A 111 3.27 -18.86 -6.69
N ASP A 112 4.31 -19.44 -6.08
CA ASP A 112 4.45 -19.45 -4.61
C ASP A 112 4.50 -18.04 -4.02
N HIS A 113 5.20 -17.11 -4.70
CA HIS A 113 5.27 -15.71 -4.27
C HIS A 113 3.89 -15.02 -4.22
N LEU A 114 2.87 -15.54 -4.91
CA LEU A 114 1.48 -15.04 -4.85
C LEU A 114 0.63 -15.81 -3.83
N ARG A 115 0.91 -17.10 -3.58
CA ARG A 115 0.24 -17.87 -2.50
C ARG A 115 0.39 -17.18 -1.16
N GLU A 116 1.58 -16.63 -0.92
CA GLU A 116 1.88 -15.96 0.34
C GLU A 116 1.15 -14.62 0.52
N PHE A 117 0.52 -14.03 -0.52
CA PHE A 117 -0.18 -12.75 -0.38
C PHE A 117 -1.55 -12.88 0.28
N SER A 118 -2.24 -14.02 0.14
CA SER A 118 -3.55 -14.23 0.74
C SER A 118 -3.54 -13.99 2.25
N GLY A 119 -4.39 -13.07 2.72
CA GLY A 119 -4.51 -12.73 4.14
C GLY A 119 -3.40 -11.84 4.69
N LYS A 120 -2.38 -11.48 3.90
CA LYS A 120 -1.41 -10.45 4.30
C LYS A 120 -2.10 -9.07 4.28
N PRO A 121 -1.85 -8.22 5.28
CA PRO A 121 -2.31 -6.84 5.26
C PRO A 121 -1.61 -6.08 4.13
N GLU A 122 -2.36 -5.22 3.43
CA GLU A 122 -1.82 -4.38 2.35
C GLU A 122 -0.80 -3.36 2.89
N PHE A 123 -0.95 -2.93 4.14
CA PHE A 123 -0.05 -2.01 4.83
C PHE A 123 0.39 -2.63 6.16
N GLY A 124 1.70 -2.83 6.34
CA GLY A 124 2.29 -3.33 7.57
C GLY A 124 2.07 -2.39 8.78
N ASP A 125 2.08 -2.99 9.97
CA ASP A 125 1.82 -2.50 11.33
C ASP A 125 0.39 -2.08 11.70
N ARG A 126 -0.06 -2.63 12.84
CA ARG A 126 -1.40 -2.51 13.42
C ARG A 126 -1.55 -1.15 14.10
N VAL A 127 -2.73 -0.58 13.91
CA VAL A 127 -3.17 0.61 14.63
C VAL A 127 -4.09 0.11 15.74
N ASP A 128 -3.51 -0.24 16.89
CA ASP A 128 -4.20 -0.88 18.03
C ASP A 128 -4.15 -0.04 19.32
N GLY A 129 -3.68 1.20 19.23
CA GLY A 129 -3.51 2.10 20.39
C GLY A 129 -2.21 1.86 21.17
N THR A 130 -1.32 0.97 20.73
CA THR A 130 0.02 0.84 21.30
C THR A 130 0.99 1.75 20.55
N ARG A 131 1.79 2.54 21.28
CA ARG A 131 2.88 3.36 20.71
C ARG A 131 4.13 2.52 20.50
#